data_AF-A0AAV9Z8A2-F1
#
_entry.id   AF-A0AAV9Z8A2-F1
#
_cell.length_a   1.000
_cell.length_b   1.000
_cell.length_c   1.000
_cell.angle_alpha   90.00
_cell.angle_beta   90.00
_cell.angle_gamma   90.00
#
_symmetry.space_group_name_H-M   'P 1'
#
loop_
_entity.id
_entity.type
_entity.pdbx_description
1 polymer ?
#
loop_
_entity_poly.entity_id
_entity_poly.type
_entity_poly.pdbx_seq_one_letter_code
_entity_poly.pdbx_strand_id
1 'polypeptide(L)'
;VFLCSLGLSIVRLSPFHPLAQFPGPTIGKITQLWTFWKTLQGYKYLYHKSLHDRYGAYVRIGPNEISVIDAPAVRKILGRGGLEKG
;
A
#
# COMPACT_ATOMS: atom_id res chain seq x y z
N VAL A 1 -4.71 -25.92 3.29
CA VAL A 1 -3.81 -24.83 2.81
C VAL A 1 -4.58 -23.72 2.07
N PHE A 2 -5.42 -24.03 1.07
CA PHE A 2 -6.24 -23.02 0.35
C PHE A 2 -7.33 -22.33 1.20
N LEU A 3 -7.90 -22.99 2.22
CA LEU A 3 -8.93 -22.38 3.09
C LEU A 3 -8.35 -21.37 4.09
N CYS A 4 -7.11 -21.56 4.55
CA CYS A 4 -6.43 -20.61 5.45
C CYS A 4 -6.04 -19.31 4.74
N SER A 5 -5.68 -19.37 3.45
CA SER A 5 -5.34 -18.17 2.68
C SER A 5 -6.57 -17.30 2.40
N LEU A 6 -7.72 -17.91 2.15
CA LEU A 6 -9.01 -17.22 2.03
C LEU A 6 -9.44 -16.56 3.35
N GLY A 7 -9.34 -17.26 4.48
CA GLY A 7 -9.68 -16.71 5.80
C GLY A 7 -8.83 -15.50 6.18
N LEU A 8 -7.50 -15.54 5.97
CA LEU A 8 -6.61 -14.41 6.23
C LEU A 8 -6.89 -13.21 5.31
N SER A 9 -7.29 -13.46 4.06
CA SER A 9 -7.64 -12.41 3.11
C SER A 9 -8.93 -11.67 3.51
N ILE A 10 -9.91 -12.39 4.06
CA ILE A 10 -11.18 -11.84 4.56
C ILE A 10 -10.94 -11.03 5.85
N VAL A 11 -10.11 -11.53 6.77
CA VAL A 11 -9.76 -10.80 8.01
C VAL A 11 -8.98 -9.52 7.70
N ARG A 12 -8.16 -9.48 6.65
CA ARG A 12 -7.42 -8.28 6.21
C ARG A 12 -8.25 -7.23 5.47
N LEU A 13 -9.37 -7.63 4.87
CA LEU A 13 -10.37 -6.73 4.28
C LEU A 13 -11.39 -6.23 5.29
N SER A 14 -11.51 -6.90 6.44
CA SER A 14 -12.46 -6.54 7.48
C SER A 14 -12.24 -5.09 7.95
N PRO A 15 -13.31 -4.28 8.10
CA PRO A 15 -13.23 -2.88 8.54
C PRO A 15 -12.63 -2.70 9.93
N PHE A 16 -12.42 -3.79 10.68
CA PHE A 16 -11.76 -3.80 11.99
C PHE A 16 -10.22 -3.75 11.92
N HIS A 17 -9.61 -3.83 10.72
CA HIS A 17 -8.16 -3.70 10.60
C HIS A 17 -7.77 -2.21 10.53
N PRO A 18 -6.86 -1.70 11.39
CA PRO A 18 -6.38 -0.30 11.35
C PRO A 18 -5.83 0.16 9.99
N LEU A 19 -5.48 -0.78 9.09
CA LEU A 19 -5.00 -0.48 7.74
C LEU A 19 -6.15 -0.30 6.73
N ALA A 20 -7.42 -0.51 7.10
CA ALA A 20 -8.59 -0.29 6.25
C ALA A 20 -8.96 1.20 6.11
N GLN A 21 -8.49 2.06 7.02
CA GLN A 21 -8.72 3.51 6.97
C GLN A 21 -8.05 4.19 5.77
N PHE A 22 -7.03 3.54 5.20
CA PHE A 22 -6.27 4.13 4.11
C PHE A 22 -6.97 3.88 2.76
N PRO A 23 -7.22 4.95 1.99
CA PRO A 23 -7.83 4.83 0.67
C PRO A 23 -6.89 4.07 -0.28
N GLY A 24 -7.47 3.34 -1.22
CA GLY A 24 -6.68 2.57 -2.20
C GLY A 24 -7.54 1.63 -3.04
N PRO A 25 -6.99 1.17 -4.18
CA PRO A 25 -7.68 0.29 -5.10
C PRO A 25 -8.05 -1.03 -4.40
N THR A 26 -9.30 -1.46 -4.56
CA THR A 26 -9.82 -2.72 -3.99
C THR A 26 -8.97 -3.92 -4.38
N ILE A 27 -8.44 -3.92 -5.60
CA ILE A 27 -7.52 -4.96 -6.10
C ILE A 27 -6.22 -4.99 -5.27
N GLY A 28 -5.66 -3.83 -4.93
CA GLY A 28 -4.46 -3.74 -4.07
C GLY A 28 -4.70 -4.13 -2.60
N LYS A 29 -5.97 -4.13 -2.15
CA LYS A 29 -6.34 -4.61 -0.82
C LYS A 29 -6.37 -6.15 -0.74
N ILE A 30 -6.73 -6.81 -1.84
CA ILE A 30 -6.90 -8.27 -1.91
C ILE A 30 -5.60 -8.95 -2.35
N THR A 31 -4.89 -8.39 -3.33
CA THR A 31 -3.70 -9.02 -3.90
C THR A 31 -2.68 -8.01 -4.43
N GLN A 32 -1.38 -8.33 -4.27
CA GLN A 32 -0.30 -7.55 -4.90
C GLN A 32 -0.09 -7.91 -6.38
N LEU A 33 -0.81 -8.90 -6.90
CA LEU A 33 -0.59 -9.41 -8.26
C LEU A 33 -0.79 -8.33 -9.33
N TRP A 34 -1.71 -7.39 -9.12
CA TRP A 34 -1.93 -6.26 -10.03
C TRP A 34 -0.74 -5.30 -10.08
N THR A 35 -0.22 -4.92 -8.90
CA THR A 35 0.98 -4.08 -8.80
C THR A 35 2.18 -4.80 -9.39
N PHE A 36 2.32 -6.11 -9.16
CA PHE A 36 3.36 -6.95 -9.76
C PHE A 36 3.28 -6.96 -11.29
N TRP A 37 2.08 -7.14 -11.85
CA TRP A 37 1.87 -7.11 -13.29
C TRP A 37 2.23 -5.75 -13.90
N LYS A 38 1.83 -4.64 -13.25
CA LYS A 38 2.25 -3.28 -13.65
C LYS A 38 3.76 -3.03 -13.49
N THR A 39 4.41 -3.74 -12.56
CA THR A 39 5.86 -3.70 -12.37
C THR A 39 6.59 -4.43 -13.49
N LEU A 40 6.12 -5.61 -13.89
CA LEU A 40 6.65 -6.33 -15.04
C LEU A 40 6.54 -5.51 -16.34
N GLN A 41 5.48 -4.71 -16.45
CA GLN A 41 5.28 -3.80 -17.58
C GLN A 41 6.16 -2.54 -17.52
N GLY A 42 6.91 -2.30 -16.42
CA GLY A 42 7.73 -1.10 -16.23
C GLY A 42 6.96 0.16 -15.84
N TYR A 43 5.64 0.10 -15.70
CA TYR A 43 4.77 1.26 -15.43
C TYR A 43 4.42 1.43 -13.94
N LYS A 44 5.12 0.75 -13.04
CA LYS A 44 4.88 0.79 -11.58
C LYS A 44 4.86 2.24 -11.06
N TYR A 45 5.81 3.07 -11.45
CA TYR A 45 5.93 4.45 -10.98
C TYR A 45 4.75 5.32 -11.44
N LEU A 46 4.30 5.19 -12.69
CA LEU A 46 3.10 5.89 -13.19
C LEU A 46 1.85 5.43 -12.47
N TYR A 47 1.76 4.14 -12.18
CA TYR A 47 0.65 3.58 -11.42
C TYR A 47 0.61 4.16 -9.99
N HIS A 48 1.73 4.17 -9.27
CA HIS A 48 1.79 4.83 -7.96
C HIS A 48 1.48 6.32 -8.05
N LYS A 49 2.00 7.03 -9.06
CA LYS A 49 1.70 8.45 -9.27
C LYS A 49 0.19 8.69 -9.45
N SER A 50 -0.47 7.94 -10.32
CA SER A 50 -1.92 8.07 -10.53
C SER A 50 -2.74 7.68 -9.30
N LEU A 51 -2.26 6.72 -8.51
CA LEU A 51 -2.87 6.37 -7.24
C LEU A 51 -2.75 7.50 -6.21
N HIS A 52 -1.58 8.12 -6.09
CA HIS A 52 -1.39 9.27 -5.21
C HIS A 52 -2.15 10.51 -5.67
N ASP A 53 -2.27 10.71 -6.97
CA ASP A 53 -3.08 11.79 -7.55
C ASP A 53 -4.57 11.63 -7.21
N ARG A 54 -5.08 10.38 -7.23
CA ARG A 54 -6.49 10.09 -6.94
C ARG A 54 -6.82 9.99 -5.45
N TYR A 55 -5.95 9.37 -4.65
CA TYR A 55 -6.25 9.01 -3.25
C TYR A 55 -5.47 9.86 -2.23
N GLY A 56 -4.53 10.70 -2.68
CA GLY A 56 -3.75 11.59 -1.84
C GLY A 56 -2.43 10.99 -1.35
N ALA A 57 -1.90 11.58 -0.27
CA ALA A 57 -0.54 11.30 0.18
C ALA A 57 -0.33 9.89 0.77
N TYR A 58 -1.40 9.21 1.17
CA TYR A 58 -1.38 7.90 1.82
C TYR A 58 -2.26 6.92 1.06
N VAL A 59 -1.65 5.92 0.40
CA VAL A 59 -2.39 4.97 -0.44
C VAL A 59 -2.03 3.54 -0.13
N ARG A 60 -3.02 2.69 0.09
CA ARG A 60 -2.81 1.26 0.28
C ARG A 60 -2.58 0.58 -1.08
N ILE A 61 -1.36 0.08 -1.29
CA ILE A 61 -0.91 -0.55 -2.55
C ILE A 61 -0.82 -2.08 -2.46
N GLY A 62 -0.87 -2.61 -1.24
CA GLY A 62 -0.86 -4.04 -0.96
C GLY A 62 -1.66 -4.39 0.30
N PRO A 63 -1.82 -5.69 0.58
CA PRO A 63 -2.57 -6.16 1.72
C PRO A 63 -1.96 -5.69 3.05
N ASN A 64 -0.64 -5.55 3.14
CA ASN A 64 0.08 -4.98 4.29
C ASN A 64 0.99 -3.82 3.91
N GLU A 65 0.77 -3.19 2.75
CA GLU A 65 1.70 -2.22 2.20
C GLU A 65 0.98 -0.91 1.88
N ILE A 66 1.55 0.18 2.39
CA ILE A 66 1.05 1.54 2.20
C ILE A 66 2.18 2.34 1.58
N SER A 67 1.85 3.00 0.47
CA SER A 67 2.71 3.98 -0.16
C SER A 67 2.42 5.35 0.46
N VAL A 68 3.47 6.04 0.87
CA VAL A 68 3.39 7.36 1.50
C VAL A 68 4.34 8.30 0.77
N ILE A 69 3.84 9.45 0.35
CA ILE A 69 4.64 10.50 -0.33
C ILE A 69 4.86 11.75 0.55
N ASP A 70 4.39 11.71 1.80
CA ASP A 70 4.46 12.82 2.73
C ASP A 70 5.84 12.89 3.43
N ALA A 71 6.64 13.90 3.10
CA ALA A 71 7.99 14.10 3.64
C ALA A 71 8.08 14.14 5.18
N PRO A 72 7.22 14.87 5.91
CA PRO A 72 7.20 14.81 7.39
C PRO A 72 6.83 13.42 7.93
N ALA A 73 5.98 12.66 7.22
CA ALA A 73 5.61 11.32 7.63
C ALA A 73 6.78 10.33 7.53
N VAL A 74 7.65 10.48 6.52
CA VAL A 74 8.87 9.66 6.37
C VAL A 74 9.72 9.72 7.64
N ARG A 75 9.93 10.91 8.20
CA ARG A 75 10.71 11.09 9.43
C ARG A 75 10.05 10.44 10.65
N LYS A 76 8.72 10.44 10.71
CA LYS A 76 7.94 9.78 11.76
C LYS A 76 7.97 8.24 11.63
N ILE A 77 7.95 7.73 10.41
CA ILE A 77 7.96 6.29 10.10
C ILE A 77 9.36 5.68 10.30
N LEU A 78 10.42 6.39 9.94
CA LEU A 78 11.81 5.91 10.09
C LEU A 78 12.36 5.99 11.53
N GLY A 79 11.67 6.67 12.46
CA GLY A 79 12.07 6.76 13.86
C GLY A 79 13.16 7.80 14.15
N ARG A 80 13.71 7.75 15.37
CA ARG A 80 14.80 8.63 15.88
C ARG A 80 16.13 8.35 15.16
N GLY A 81 16.18 8.63 13.87
CA GLY A 81 17.33 8.40 12.99
C GLY A 81 17.01 8.59 11.50
N GLY A 82 15.87 9.21 11.17
CA GLY A 82 15.37 9.35 9.81
C GLY A 82 16.42 9.89 8.83
N LEU A 83 16.35 9.36 7.58
CA LEU A 83 17.31 9.53 6.49
C LEU A 83 18.07 10.85 6.56
N GLU A 84 19.32 10.78 7.00
CA GLU A 84 20.28 11.86 6.87
C GLU A 84 20.44 12.10 5.36
N LYS A 85 20.08 13.30 4.90
CA LYS A 85 20.29 13.68 3.50
C LYS A 85 21.80 13.64 3.24
N GLY A 86 22.23 12.70 2.40
CA GLY A 86 23.57 12.69 1.81
C GLY A 86 23.74 13.86 0.85
#